data_AF-A0A962FI56-F1
#
_entry.id   AF-A0A962FI56-F1
#
_cell.length_a   1.000
_cell.length_b   1.000
_cell.length_c   1.000
_cell.angle_alpha   90.00
_cell.angle_beta   90.00
_cell.angle_gamma   90.00
#
_symmetry.space_group_name_H-M   'P 1'
#
loop_
_entity.id
_entity.type
_entity.pdbx_description
1 polymer ?
#
loop_
_entity_poly.entity_id
_entity_poly.type
_entity_poly.pdbx_seq_one_letter_code
_entity_poly.pdbx_strand_id
1 'polypeptide(L)' 'ACADQAEVDHYWSRLLEGGTPSRCGWLKDRFGLSWQIVPQAMERIMSGAGAARAMQAMMGMAKLDIAALERAAAS' A
#
# COMPACT_ATOMS: atom_id res chain seq x y z
N ALA A 1 10.92 0.75 0.96
CA ALA A 1 9.87 0.65 -0.07
C ALA A 1 9.95 -0.72 -0.71
N CYS A 2 8.82 -1.39 -0.92
CA CYS A 2 8.76 -2.75 -1.46
C CYS A 2 8.88 -2.77 -2.99
N ALA A 3 9.70 -3.64 -3.56
CA ALA A 3 9.97 -3.77 -4.98
C ALA A 3 8.73 -4.19 -5.78
N ASP A 4 7.94 -5.11 -5.24
CA ASP A 4 6.77 -5.70 -5.91
C ASP A 4 5.65 -6.07 -4.92
N GLN A 5 4.58 -6.67 -5.45
CA GLN A 5 3.43 -7.08 -4.66
C GLN A 5 3.77 -8.22 -3.70
N ALA A 6 4.70 -9.11 -4.04
CA ALA A 6 5.08 -10.23 -3.19
C ALA A 6 5.81 -9.73 -1.93
N GLU A 7 6.65 -8.71 -2.06
CA GLU A 7 7.31 -8.09 -0.92
C GLU A 7 6.32 -7.27 -0.06
N VAL A 8 5.37 -6.56 -0.68
CA VAL A 8 4.25 -5.93 0.06
C VAL A 8 3.50 -6.97 0.87
N ASP A 9 3.12 -8.09 0.25
CA ASP A 9 2.36 -9.16 0.88
C ASP A 9 3.14 -9.82 2.02
N HIS A 10 4.43 -10.07 1.81
CA HIS A 10 5.32 -10.64 2.82
C HIS A 10 5.36 -9.78 4.08
N TYR A 11 5.69 -8.48 3.97
CA TYR A 11 5.79 -7.63 5.16
C TYR A 11 4.43 -7.35 5.79
N TRP A 12 3.40 -7.18 4.96
CA TRP A 12 2.04 -6.98 5.44
C TRP A 12 1.56 -8.16 6.28
N SER A 13 1.71 -9.40 5.79
CA SER A 13 1.28 -10.58 6.54
C SER A 13 2.07 -10.75 7.83
N ARG A 14 3.41 -10.57 7.77
CA ARG A 14 4.30 -10.74 8.93
C ARG A 14 4.01 -9.75 10.04
N LEU A 15 3.81 -8.48 9.71
CA LEU A 15 3.56 -7.45 10.72
C LEU A 15 2.15 -7.53 11.30
N LEU A 16 1.21 -8.16 10.59
CA LEU A 16 -0.14 -8.46 11.10
C LEU A 16 -0.20 -9.71 11.99
N GLU A 17 0.87 -10.49 12.13
CA GLU A 17 0.95 -11.58 13.11
C GLU A 17 0.89 -11.01 14.55
N GLY A 18 -0.34 -10.86 15.07
CA GLY A 18 -0.63 -10.15 16.32
C GLY A 18 -0.74 -8.62 16.18
N GLY A 19 -0.74 -8.10 14.95
CA GLY A 19 -0.90 -6.69 14.64
C GLY A 19 -2.34 -6.31 14.25
N THR A 20 -2.55 -5.04 13.94
CA THR A 20 -3.84 -4.49 13.48
C THR A 20 -3.67 -3.68 12.20
N PRO A 21 -4.52 -3.92 11.17
CA PRO A 21 -4.45 -3.15 9.94
C PRO A 21 -5.03 -1.75 10.13
N SER A 22 -4.53 -0.81 9.34
CA SER A 22 -5.07 0.54 9.16
C SER A 22 -5.25 0.82 7.66
N ARG A 23 -5.46 2.08 7.29
CA ARG A 23 -5.71 2.52 5.90
C ARG A 23 -4.42 2.88 5.17
N CYS A 24 -4.46 2.85 3.83
CA CYS A 24 -3.43 3.38 2.95
C CYS A 24 -2.02 2.80 3.20
N GLY A 25 -1.94 1.48 3.40
CA GLY A 25 -0.68 0.77 3.65
C GLY A 25 -0.20 0.84 5.10
N TRP A 26 -0.94 1.48 6.01
CA TRP A 26 -0.59 1.52 7.42
C TRP A 26 -1.06 0.28 8.17
N LEU A 27 -0.26 -0.14 9.15
CA LEU A 27 -0.61 -1.13 10.15
C LEU A 27 0.13 -0.84 11.45
N LYS A 28 -0.29 -1.48 12.53
CA LYS A 28 0.41 -1.51 13.80
C LYS A 28 0.80 -2.94 14.13
N ASP A 29 2.06 -3.20 14.46
CA ASP A 29 2.52 -4.56 14.80
C ASP A 29 2.11 -4.98 16.22
N ARG A 30 2.48 -6.21 16.62
CA ARG A 30 2.20 -6.76 17.95
C ARG A 30 2.81 -5.98 19.12
N PHE A 31 3.81 -5.14 18.86
CA PHE A 31 4.48 -4.32 19.86
C PHE A 31 3.91 -2.90 19.92
N GLY A 32 2.95 -2.60 19.05
CA GLY A 32 2.32 -1.29 18.97
C GLY A 32 3.06 -0.29 18.09
N LEU A 33 4.08 -0.71 17.33
CA LEU A 33 4.81 0.14 16.40
C LEU A 33 4.02 0.31 15.10
N SER A 34 3.97 1.54 14.61
CA SER A 34 3.28 1.88 13.36
C SER A 34 4.20 1.72 12.16
N TRP A 35 3.74 0.99 11.16
CA TRP A 35 4.45 0.74 9.91
C TRP A 35 3.60 1.19 8.73
N GLN A 36 4.25 1.73 7.69
CA GLN A 36 3.62 1.95 6.40
C GLN A 36 4.34 1.12 5.34
N ILE A 37 3.63 0.18 4.73
CA ILE A 37 4.14 -0.65 3.65
C ILE A 37 3.80 0.03 2.33
N VAL A 38 4.81 0.66 1.72
CA VAL A 38 4.67 1.44 0.47
C VAL A 38 5.48 0.78 -0.65
N PRO A 39 4.85 0.44 -1.79
CA PRO A 39 5.56 -0.11 -2.95
C PRO A 39 6.36 0.97 -3.68
N GLN A 40 7.49 0.61 -4.29
CA GLN A 40 8.33 1.51 -5.09
C GLN A 40 7.56 2.11 -6.28
N ALA A 41 6.64 1.34 -6.87
CA ALA A 41 5.76 1.82 -7.93
C ALA A 41 4.93 3.05 -7.53
N MET A 42 4.70 3.27 -6.22
CA MET A 42 3.90 4.39 -5.72
C MET A 42 4.43 5.75 -6.16
N GLU A 43 5.75 5.93 -6.21
CA GLU A 43 6.36 7.18 -6.66
C GLU A 43 5.94 7.51 -8.10
N ARG A 44 6.14 6.57 -9.03
CA ARG A 44 5.73 6.73 -10.43
C ARG A 44 4.21 6.95 -10.56
N ILE A 45 3.40 6.21 -9.81
CA ILE A 45 1.94 6.31 -9.87
C ILE A 45 1.47 7.70 -9.40
N MET A 46 2.05 8.21 -8.31
CA MET A 46 1.69 9.52 -7.74
C MET A 46 2.25 10.71 -8.51
N SER A 47 3.30 10.52 -9.32
CA SER A 47 3.82 11.56 -10.22
C SER A 47 3.15 11.57 -11.60
N GLY A 48 2.29 10.60 -11.91
CA GLY A 48 1.61 10.48 -13.20
C GLY A 48 0.32 11.30 -13.32
N ALA A 49 -0.18 11.45 -14.55
CA ALA A 49 -1.46 12.15 -14.83
C ALA A 49 -2.68 11.52 -14.12
N GLY A 50 -2.59 10.24 -13.75
CA GLY A 50 -3.61 9.49 -13.02
C GLY A 50 -3.54 9.57 -11.50
N ALA A 51 -2.63 10.36 -10.92
CA ALA A 51 -2.35 10.38 -9.49
C ALA A 51 -3.60 10.58 -8.63
N ALA A 52 -4.50 11.49 -9.02
CA ALA A 52 -5.72 11.76 -8.28
C ALA A 52 -6.65 10.53 -8.19
N ARG A 53 -6.77 9.76 -9.29
CA ARG A 53 -7.60 8.54 -9.32
C ARG A 53 -6.96 7.41 -8.54
N ALA A 54 -5.64 7.24 -8.67
CA ALA A 54 -4.90 6.30 -7.85
C ALA A 54 -5.02 6.63 -6.35
N MET A 55 -4.98 7.92 -5.99
CA MET A 55 -5.17 8.36 -4.61
C MET A 55 -6.59 8.07 -4.10
N GLN A 56 -7.62 8.29 -4.92
CA GLN A 56 -9.00 7.88 -4.60
C GLN A 56 -9.12 6.38 -4.37
N ALA A 57 -8.52 5.55 -5.24
CA ALA A 57 -8.50 4.10 -5.05
C ALA A 57 -7.78 3.70 -3.74
N MET A 58 -6.64 4.34 -3.44
CA MET A 58 -5.87 4.08 -2.22
C MET A 58 -6.67 4.32 -0.94
N MET A 59 -7.57 5.32 -0.90
CA MET A 59 -8.37 5.61 0.30
C MET A 59 -9.31 4.48 0.72
N GLY A 60 -9.66 3.60 -0.22
CA GLY A 60 -10.44 2.38 0.02
C GLY A 60 -9.60 1.17 0.44
N MET A 61 -8.27 1.29 0.44
CA MET A 61 -7.35 0.18 0.69
C MET A 61 -6.83 0.18 2.13
N ALA A 62 -6.77 -1.00 2.74
CA ALA A 62 -5.92 -1.24 3.90
C ALA A 62 -4.49 -1.57 3.43
N LYS A 63 -4.34 -2.74 2.77
CA LYS A 63 -3.12 -3.13 2.05
C LYS A 63 -3.10 -2.51 0.67
N LEU A 64 -1.97 -1.96 0.25
CA LEU A 64 -1.81 -1.43 -1.10
C LEU A 64 -1.71 -2.55 -2.14
N ASP A 65 -2.51 -2.44 -3.20
CA ASP A 65 -2.49 -3.32 -4.37
C ASP A 65 -1.92 -2.52 -5.55
N ILE A 66 -0.73 -2.90 -6.00
CA ILE A 66 -0.01 -2.18 -7.06
C ILE A 66 -0.83 -2.17 -8.35
N ALA A 67 -1.37 -3.31 -8.76
CA ALA A 67 -2.11 -3.43 -10.02
C ALA A 67 -3.44 -2.67 -10.00
N ALA A 68 -4.12 -2.61 -8.85
CA ALA A 68 -5.32 -1.81 -8.68
C ALA A 68 -5.01 -0.31 -8.75
N LEU A 69 -3.91 0.13 -8.12
CA LEU A 69 -3.47 1.53 -8.18
C LEU A 69 -3.06 1.94 -9.60
N GLU A 70 -2.35 1.08 -10.33
CA GLU A 70 -1.98 1.31 -11.73
C GLU A 70 -3.22 1.39 -12.63
N ARG A 71 -4.18 0.47 -12.46
CA ARG A 71 -5.44 0.50 -13.22
C ARG A 71 -6.24 1.77 -12.94
N ALA A 72 -6.31 2.20 -11.68
CA ALA A 72 -6.97 3.46 -11.32
C ALA A 72 -6.24 4.68 -11.90
N ALA A 73 -4.91 4.67 -11.94
CA ALA A 73 -4.16 5.73 -12.61
C ALA A 73 -4.45 5.78 -14.12
N ALA A 74 -4.60 4.62 -14.77
CA ALA A 74 -4.78 4.51 -16.21
C ALA A 74 -6.24 4.73 -16.69
N SER A 75 -7.23 4.66 -15.79
CA SER A 75 -8.66 4.82 -16.13
C SER A 75 -9.05 6.23 -16.52
#